data_AF-A0A9E1Y4U4-F1
#
_entry.id   AF-A0A9E1Y4U4-F1
#
_cell.length_a   1.000
_cell.length_b   1.000
_cell.length_c   1.000
_cell.angle_alpha   90.00
_cell.angle_beta   90.00
_cell.angle_gamma   90.00
#
_symmetry.space_group_name_H-M   'P 1'
#
loop_
_entity.id
_entity.type
_entity.pdbx_description
1 polymer ?
#
loop_
_entity_poly.entity_id
_entity_poly.type
_entity_poly.pdbx_seq_one_letter_code
_entity_poly.pdbx_strand_id
1 'polypeptide(L)'
;MLSFLLKILDKYRDKFEKGGALESLHPVYEATDTILFSTDEVTQSGPHIRDSIDTKRVMILVVISLLPLYIFGSINIGYQNAVASMIERTGFQNFWFGLNQILPIIAVTFASGAFWELLFAIVRKHPVSEGFLVTCALIPLTMPPAIPLWQIVIATSFGIVIGKEIFGGVGMNIFNPALLARVFIFFTYPTKISGDKVWVAGPDGYSGATALSIPASELGQNALSMLNSVTQFDYSWWNLFWGWVPGSIGETNKLLIIFAAIFLIYIKIINWRVIFGA
;
A
#
# COMPACT_ATOMS: atom_id res chain seq x y z
N MET A 1 29.00 2.73 -7.27
CA MET A 1 27.76 3.00 -8.03
C MET A 1 27.10 4.28 -7.54
N LEU A 2 26.78 4.41 -6.24
CA LEU A 2 26.23 5.65 -5.68
C LEU A 2 27.13 6.89 -5.86
N SER A 3 28.45 6.77 -5.67
CA SER A 3 29.39 7.91 -5.86
C SER A 3 29.48 8.44 -7.30
N PHE A 4 29.10 7.62 -8.29
CA PHE A 4 29.06 8.02 -9.69
C PHE A 4 27.76 8.78 -10.00
N LEU A 5 26.62 8.31 -9.44
CA LEU A 5 25.33 9.00 -9.53
C LEU A 5 25.37 10.37 -8.85
N LEU A 6 26.01 10.48 -7.68
CA LEU A 6 26.17 11.75 -6.96
C LEU A 6 26.90 12.79 -7.84
N LYS A 7 28.03 12.41 -8.45
CA LYS A 7 28.78 13.28 -9.37
C LYS A 7 27.98 13.72 -10.60
N ILE A 8 27.03 12.89 -11.05
CA ILE A 8 26.15 13.25 -12.17
C ILE A 8 25.09 14.25 -11.71
N LEU A 9 24.44 14.02 -10.58
CA LEU A 9 23.47 14.96 -10.01
C LEU A 9 24.12 16.32 -9.73
N ASP A 10 25.24 16.34 -9.01
CA ASP A 10 25.97 17.56 -8.66
C ASP A 10 26.37 18.38 -9.90
N LYS A 11 26.75 17.72 -10.99
CA LYS A 11 27.12 18.39 -12.25
C LYS A 11 25.97 19.18 -12.88
N TYR A 12 24.72 18.77 -12.64
CA TYR A 12 23.54 19.43 -13.21
C TYR A 12 22.76 20.28 -12.20
N ARG A 13 23.15 20.26 -10.92
CA ARG A 13 22.51 21.00 -9.82
C ARG A 13 22.27 22.48 -10.13
N ASP A 14 23.28 23.17 -10.64
CA ASP A 14 23.23 24.61 -10.98
C ASP A 14 22.13 24.98 -11.98
N LYS A 15 21.65 24.02 -12.79
CA LYS A 15 20.56 24.25 -13.75
C LYS A 15 19.18 24.23 -13.11
N PHE A 16 19.05 23.61 -11.94
CA PHE A 16 17.80 23.43 -11.21
C PHE A 16 17.68 24.40 -10.03
N GLU A 17 18.77 24.94 -9.50
CA GLU A 17 18.76 25.97 -8.45
C GLU A 17 18.18 27.32 -8.92
N LYS A 18 17.87 28.22 -7.97
CA LYS A 18 17.22 29.52 -8.24
C LYS A 18 18.01 30.34 -9.28
N GLY A 19 17.38 30.67 -10.41
CA GLY A 19 18.01 31.37 -11.53
C GLY A 19 18.53 30.44 -12.66
N GLY A 20 18.41 29.12 -12.51
CA GLY A 20 18.72 28.15 -13.56
C GLY A 20 17.60 28.00 -14.60
N ALA A 21 17.95 27.54 -15.81
CA ALA A 21 16.98 27.38 -16.91
C ALA A 21 15.85 26.36 -16.61
N LEU A 22 16.04 25.47 -15.64
CA LEU A 22 15.09 24.43 -15.23
C LEU A 22 14.63 24.59 -13.77
N GLU A 23 14.60 25.83 -13.25
CA GLU A 23 14.17 26.13 -11.87
C GLU A 23 12.79 25.52 -11.53
N SER A 24 11.87 25.45 -12.49
CA SER A 24 10.56 24.83 -12.29
C SER A 24 10.61 23.33 -12.00
N LEU A 25 11.70 22.64 -12.37
CA LEU A 25 11.92 21.21 -12.13
C LEU A 25 12.79 20.95 -10.90
N HIS A 26 13.13 21.98 -10.12
CA HIS A 26 13.85 21.82 -8.85
C HIS A 26 13.23 20.75 -7.94
N PRO A 27 11.89 20.70 -7.73
CA PRO A 27 11.30 19.68 -6.85
C PRO A 27 11.54 18.24 -7.35
N VAL A 28 11.67 18.03 -8.66
CA VAL A 28 11.94 16.72 -9.26
C VAL A 28 13.40 16.30 -9.00
N TYR A 29 14.31 17.25 -9.18
CA TYR A 29 15.73 17.05 -8.91
C TYR A 29 15.96 16.75 -7.43
N GLU A 30 15.40 17.59 -6.55
CA GLU A 30 15.47 17.44 -5.10
C GLU A 30 14.88 16.11 -4.64
N ALA A 31 13.71 15.70 -5.14
CA ALA A 31 13.11 14.42 -4.79
C ALA A 31 14.01 13.25 -5.20
N THR A 32 14.62 13.32 -6.39
CA THR A 32 15.53 12.27 -6.88
C THR A 32 16.80 12.20 -6.04
N ASP A 33 17.40 13.35 -5.73
CA ASP A 33 18.58 13.46 -4.87
C ASP A 33 18.28 12.93 -3.47
N THR A 34 17.16 13.36 -2.89
CA THR A 34 16.65 12.97 -1.57
C THR A 34 16.28 11.49 -1.50
N ILE A 35 15.81 10.86 -2.58
CA ILE A 35 15.55 9.41 -2.62
C ILE A 35 16.87 8.63 -2.63
N LEU A 36 17.87 9.09 -3.38
CA LEU A 36 19.14 8.40 -3.56
C LEU A 36 20.15 8.69 -2.43
N PHE A 37 20.05 9.86 -1.81
CA PHE A 37 20.99 10.42 -0.83
C PHE A 37 20.26 11.12 0.32
N SER A 38 20.90 11.19 1.49
CA SER A 38 20.36 11.94 2.64
C SER A 38 20.57 13.44 2.46
N THR A 39 19.64 14.24 2.95
CA THR A 39 19.78 15.71 2.96
C THR A 39 20.86 16.12 3.97
N ASP A 40 21.84 16.90 3.55
CA ASP A 40 22.92 17.43 4.41
C ASP A 40 22.52 18.72 5.16
N GLU A 41 21.29 19.19 4.99
CA GLU A 41 20.80 20.40 5.64
C GLU A 41 20.55 20.17 7.14
N VAL A 42 21.45 20.71 7.95
CA VAL A 42 21.30 20.79 9.41
C VAL A 42 20.79 22.17 9.81
N THR A 43 19.78 22.23 10.69
CA THR A 43 19.30 23.50 11.25
C THR A 43 20.43 24.20 12.02
N GLN A 44 20.81 25.39 11.55
CA GLN A 44 21.92 26.17 12.11
C GLN A 44 21.49 27.08 13.28
N SER A 45 20.20 27.44 13.38
CA SER A 45 19.67 28.32 14.43
C SER A 45 18.53 27.67 15.24
N GLY A 46 18.45 27.97 16.54
CA GLY A 46 17.38 27.52 17.43
C GLY A 46 15.98 28.09 17.07
N PRO A 47 14.89 27.56 17.66
CA PRO A 47 14.83 26.63 18.78
C PRO A 47 14.40 25.23 18.31
N HIS A 48 15.32 24.48 17.71
CA HIS A 48 15.05 23.10 17.29
C HIS A 48 15.74 22.14 18.26
N ILE A 49 14.97 21.25 18.90
CA ILE A 49 15.52 20.07 19.57
C ILE A 49 15.98 19.14 18.45
N ARG A 50 17.28 18.88 18.37
CA ARG A 50 17.86 17.97 17.39
C ARG A 50 17.42 16.54 17.72
N ASP A 51 16.43 16.05 16.99
CA ASP A 51 16.02 14.65 17.02
C ASP A 51 16.67 13.90 15.84
N SER A 52 16.91 12.61 16.04
CA SER A 52 17.42 11.69 15.02
C SER A 52 16.32 11.08 14.13
N ILE A 53 15.06 11.43 14.42
CA ILE A 53 13.87 10.94 13.74
C ILE A 53 13.45 11.95 12.67
N ASP A 54 13.82 11.67 11.43
CA ASP A 54 13.35 12.43 10.26
C ASP A 54 12.07 11.82 9.69
N THR A 55 11.21 12.66 9.10
CA THR A 55 9.98 12.23 8.41
C THR A 55 10.25 11.12 7.39
N LYS A 56 11.32 11.26 6.60
CA LYS A 56 11.76 10.24 5.63
C LYS A 56 12.01 8.88 6.30
N ARG A 57 12.72 8.88 7.44
CA ARG A 57 13.04 7.66 8.18
C ARG A 57 11.77 6.99 8.69
N VAL A 58 10.85 7.77 9.26
CA VAL A 58 9.54 7.27 9.72
C VAL A 58 8.77 6.63 8.56
N MET A 59 8.67 7.30 7.42
CA MET A 59 7.93 6.78 6.26
C MET A 59 8.55 5.49 5.69
N ILE A 60 9.88 5.41 5.59
CA ILE A 60 10.57 4.20 5.14
C ILE A 60 10.37 3.04 6.11
N LEU A 61 10.44 3.28 7.43
CA LEU A 61 10.19 2.23 8.43
C LEU A 61 8.77 1.67 8.33
N VAL A 62 7.79 2.53 8.04
CA VAL A 62 6.42 2.07 7.76
C VAL A 62 6.39 1.20 6.50
N VAL A 63 7.00 1.62 5.39
CA VAL A 63 7.07 0.79 4.17
C VAL A 63 7.75 -0.55 4.43
N ILE A 64 8.86 -0.57 5.19
CA ILE A 64 9.55 -1.81 5.56
C ILE A 64 8.63 -2.75 6.34
N SER A 65 7.82 -2.22 7.25
CA SER A 65 6.85 -3.03 8.02
C SER A 65 5.75 -3.66 7.15
N LEU A 66 5.49 -3.11 5.96
CA LEU A 66 4.51 -3.63 5.01
C LEU A 66 5.08 -4.73 4.09
N LEU A 67 6.41 -4.80 3.92
CA LEU A 67 7.04 -5.80 3.02
C LEU A 67 6.71 -7.26 3.39
N PRO A 68 6.73 -7.68 4.67
CA PRO A 68 6.31 -9.04 5.03
C PRO A 68 4.87 -9.36 4.62
N LEU A 69 3.97 -8.36 4.66
CA LEU A 69 2.58 -8.51 4.23
C LEU A 69 2.49 -8.74 2.72
N TYR A 70 3.29 -8.02 1.92
CA TYR A 70 3.37 -8.25 0.48
C TYR A 70 3.91 -9.64 0.12
N ILE A 71 4.92 -10.10 0.84
CA ILE A 71 5.51 -11.44 0.62
C ILE A 71 4.45 -12.52 0.92
N PHE A 72 3.79 -12.45 2.07
CA PHE A 72 2.75 -13.39 2.41
C PHE A 72 1.55 -13.31 1.47
N GLY A 73 1.10 -12.09 1.13
CA GLY A 73 0.01 -11.86 0.17
C GLY A 73 0.30 -12.51 -1.18
N SER A 74 1.55 -12.43 -1.66
CA SER A 74 2.01 -13.10 -2.89
C SER A 74 1.88 -14.63 -2.77
N ILE A 75 2.34 -15.20 -1.67
CA ILE A 75 2.23 -16.66 -1.42
C ILE A 75 0.77 -17.08 -1.37
N ASN A 76 -0.08 -16.34 -0.64
CA ASN A 76 -1.48 -16.67 -0.46
C ASN A 76 -2.26 -16.57 -1.78
N ILE A 77 -2.07 -15.53 -2.60
CA ILE A 77 -2.72 -15.42 -3.92
C ILE A 77 -2.35 -16.62 -4.80
N GLY A 78 -1.06 -16.99 -4.83
CA GLY A 78 -0.61 -18.16 -5.56
C GLY A 78 -1.24 -19.45 -5.06
N TYR A 79 -1.30 -19.62 -3.74
CA TYR A 79 -1.94 -20.76 -3.09
C TYR A 79 -3.44 -20.84 -3.41
N GLN A 80 -4.19 -19.74 -3.28
CA GLN A 80 -5.61 -19.71 -3.60
C GLN A 80 -5.88 -19.97 -5.10
N ASN A 81 -5.02 -19.46 -6.00
CA ASN A 81 -5.13 -19.80 -7.43
C ASN A 81 -4.83 -21.29 -7.69
N ALA A 82 -3.83 -21.87 -7.01
CA ALA A 82 -3.47 -23.27 -7.14
C ALA A 82 -4.62 -24.18 -6.69
N VAL A 83 -5.22 -23.89 -5.53
CA VAL A 83 -6.43 -24.58 -5.03
C VAL A 83 -7.59 -24.42 -6.01
N ALA A 84 -7.87 -23.21 -6.48
CA ALA A 84 -8.96 -22.96 -7.43
C ALA A 84 -8.77 -23.63 -8.79
N SER A 85 -7.53 -23.82 -9.23
CA SER A 85 -7.20 -24.46 -10.51
C SER A 85 -6.95 -25.97 -10.38
N MET A 86 -7.02 -26.53 -9.16
CA MET A 86 -6.65 -27.92 -8.84
C MET A 86 -5.22 -28.29 -9.30
N ILE A 87 -4.28 -27.35 -9.18
CA ILE A 87 -2.87 -27.55 -9.53
C ILE A 87 -2.06 -27.62 -8.24
N GLU A 88 -1.21 -28.63 -8.10
CA GLU A 88 -0.21 -28.65 -7.03
C GLU A 88 0.97 -27.74 -7.40
N ARG A 89 1.24 -26.76 -6.54
CA ARG A 89 2.38 -25.85 -6.67
C ARG A 89 3.18 -25.82 -5.39
N THR A 90 4.50 -25.77 -5.52
CA THR A 90 5.39 -25.54 -4.37
C THR A 90 5.21 -24.11 -3.84
N GLY A 91 5.58 -23.88 -2.57
CA GLY A 91 5.47 -22.56 -1.95
C GLY A 91 6.19 -21.45 -2.73
N PHE A 92 7.33 -21.77 -3.34
CA PHE A 92 8.08 -20.83 -4.18
C PHE A 92 7.37 -20.52 -5.51
N GLN A 93 6.73 -21.50 -6.13
CA GLN A 93 5.92 -21.28 -7.34
C GLN A 93 4.68 -20.44 -7.03
N ASN A 94 4.05 -20.65 -5.87
CA ASN A 94 2.93 -19.83 -5.40
C ASN A 94 3.36 -18.38 -5.19
N PHE A 95 4.52 -18.17 -4.54
CA PHE A 95 5.11 -16.84 -4.39
C PHE A 95 5.30 -16.14 -5.74
N TRP A 96 5.91 -16.82 -6.72
CA TRP A 96 6.17 -16.21 -8.02
C TRP A 96 4.88 -15.86 -8.78
N PHE A 97 3.87 -16.73 -8.72
CA PHE A 97 2.58 -16.46 -9.34
C PHE A 97 1.91 -15.24 -8.73
N GLY A 98 1.80 -15.17 -7.40
CA GLY A 98 1.17 -14.03 -6.74
C GLY A 98 1.97 -12.74 -6.88
N LEU A 99 3.30 -12.82 -6.90
CA LEU A 99 4.16 -11.67 -7.16
C LEU A 99 3.88 -11.08 -8.55
N ASN A 100 3.73 -11.92 -9.58
CA ASN A 100 3.36 -11.46 -10.92
C ASN A 100 1.98 -10.79 -10.99
N GLN A 101 1.06 -11.10 -10.08
CA GLN A 101 -0.24 -10.43 -9.97
C GLN A 101 -0.13 -9.09 -9.20
N ILE A 102 0.65 -9.05 -8.13
CA ILE A 102 0.80 -7.86 -7.27
C ILE A 102 1.69 -6.80 -7.92
N LEU A 103 2.77 -7.19 -8.60
CA LEU A 103 3.77 -6.25 -9.15
C LEU A 103 3.15 -5.21 -10.09
N PRO A 104 2.27 -5.56 -11.06
CA PRO A 104 1.59 -4.58 -11.88
C PRO A 104 0.72 -3.60 -11.08
N ILE A 105 0.04 -4.08 -10.03
CA ILE A 105 -0.79 -3.24 -9.16
C ILE A 105 0.08 -2.20 -8.45
N ILE A 106 1.19 -2.63 -7.84
CA ILE A 106 2.16 -1.74 -7.19
C ILE A 106 2.70 -0.74 -8.21
N ALA A 107 3.20 -1.21 -9.35
CA ALA A 107 3.82 -0.36 -10.37
C ALA A 107 2.87 0.74 -10.85
N VAL A 108 1.62 0.39 -11.14
CA VAL A 108 0.60 1.33 -11.61
C VAL A 108 0.18 2.31 -10.52
N THR A 109 0.05 1.85 -9.27
CA THR A 109 -0.25 2.72 -8.13
C THR A 109 0.87 3.74 -7.91
N PHE A 110 2.13 3.29 -7.87
CA PHE A 110 3.28 4.17 -7.68
C PHE A 110 3.46 5.13 -8.86
N ALA A 111 3.28 4.67 -10.10
CA ALA A 111 3.37 5.54 -11.27
C ALA A 111 2.29 6.64 -11.26
N SER A 112 1.03 6.26 -11.00
CA SER A 112 -0.07 7.22 -10.91
C SER A 112 0.10 8.18 -9.73
N GLY A 113 0.57 7.69 -8.58
CA GLY A 113 0.74 8.52 -7.41
C GLY A 113 1.91 9.47 -7.51
N ALA A 114 3.06 9.00 -7.99
CA ALA A 114 4.22 9.84 -8.27
C ALA A 114 3.89 10.90 -9.33
N PHE A 115 3.11 10.56 -10.35
CA PHE A 115 2.68 11.53 -11.37
C PHE A 115 1.94 12.72 -10.75
N TRP A 116 0.91 12.46 -9.94
CA TRP A 116 0.13 13.53 -9.32
C TRP A 116 0.92 14.29 -8.26
N GLU A 117 1.67 13.59 -7.41
CA GLU A 117 2.51 14.22 -6.40
C GLU A 117 3.52 15.20 -7.03
N LEU A 118 4.19 14.76 -8.11
CA LEU A 118 5.18 15.56 -8.80
C LEU A 118 4.54 16.77 -9.49
N LEU A 119 3.38 16.58 -10.11
CA LEU A 119 2.63 17.65 -10.76
C LEU A 119 2.26 18.73 -9.75
N PHE A 120 1.68 18.36 -8.60
CA PHE A 120 1.30 19.31 -7.57
C PHE A 120 2.51 19.99 -6.92
N ALA A 121 3.61 19.26 -6.71
CA ALA A 121 4.87 19.83 -6.23
C ALA A 121 5.43 20.89 -7.19
N ILE A 122 5.39 20.66 -8.50
CA ILE A 122 5.80 21.64 -9.52
C ILE A 122 4.89 22.87 -9.51
N VAL A 123 3.56 22.67 -9.49
CA VAL A 123 2.58 23.77 -9.51
C VAL A 123 2.68 24.64 -8.26
N ARG A 124 2.90 24.02 -7.10
CA ARG A 124 2.95 24.72 -5.79
C ARG A 124 4.34 25.10 -5.34
N LYS A 125 5.38 24.70 -6.07
CA LYS A 125 6.80 24.98 -5.77
C LYS A 125 7.21 24.56 -4.36
N HIS A 126 6.75 23.40 -3.91
CA HIS A 126 7.18 22.79 -2.65
C HIS A 126 7.91 21.47 -2.92
N PRO A 127 8.79 21.00 -2.02
CA PRO A 127 9.45 19.70 -2.17
C PRO A 127 8.43 18.55 -2.18
N VAL A 128 8.80 17.43 -2.80
CA VAL A 128 8.01 16.20 -2.79
C VAL A 128 8.10 15.54 -1.43
N SER A 129 6.96 15.22 -0.81
CA SER A 129 6.94 14.58 0.51
C SER A 129 6.98 13.06 0.41
N GLU A 130 7.81 12.39 1.20
CA GLU A 130 7.95 10.93 1.20
C GLU A 130 6.69 10.20 1.69
N GLY A 131 5.71 10.91 2.26
CA GLY A 131 4.42 10.35 2.66
C GLY A 131 3.62 9.75 1.49
N PHE A 132 3.90 10.15 0.24
CA PHE A 132 3.29 9.53 -0.93
C PHE A 132 3.68 8.04 -1.06
N LEU A 133 4.90 7.66 -0.66
CA LEU A 133 5.39 6.28 -0.74
C LEU A 133 4.55 5.34 0.12
N VAL A 134 4.22 5.76 1.35
CA VAL A 134 3.37 4.98 2.25
C VAL A 134 1.96 4.84 1.70
N THR A 135 1.40 5.92 1.16
CA THR A 135 0.06 5.89 0.55
C THR A 135 0.01 4.92 -0.63
N CYS A 136 0.99 5.00 -1.54
CA CYS A 136 1.09 4.10 -2.70
C CYS A 136 1.42 2.66 -2.30
N ALA A 137 2.09 2.44 -1.17
CA ALA A 137 2.31 1.10 -0.61
C ALA A 137 1.09 0.54 0.14
N LEU A 138 0.17 1.38 0.63
CA LEU A 138 -1.03 0.92 1.33
C LEU A 138 -2.18 0.60 0.37
N ILE A 139 -2.34 1.38 -0.71
CA ILE A 139 -3.44 1.18 -1.66
C ILE A 139 -3.51 -0.28 -2.17
N PRO A 140 -2.43 -0.90 -2.71
CA PRO A 140 -2.47 -2.28 -3.20
C PRO A 140 -2.86 -3.29 -2.13
N LEU A 141 -2.37 -3.11 -0.90
CA LEU A 141 -2.65 -4.03 0.22
C LEU A 141 -4.15 -4.09 0.55
N THR A 142 -4.89 -3.02 0.26
CA THR A 142 -6.34 -2.94 0.50
C THR A 142 -7.19 -3.34 -0.69
N MET A 143 -6.58 -3.64 -1.83
CA MET A 143 -7.27 -3.99 -3.07
C MET A 143 -7.33 -5.51 -3.27
N PRO A 144 -8.33 -6.02 -4.00
CA PRO A 144 -8.36 -7.40 -4.44
C PRO A 144 -7.26 -7.68 -5.48
N PRO A 145 -6.78 -8.93 -5.59
CA PRO A 145 -5.72 -9.28 -6.53
C PRO A 145 -6.15 -9.27 -8.00
N ALA A 146 -7.45 -9.41 -8.29
CA ALA A 146 -7.99 -9.49 -9.65
C ALA A 146 -8.54 -8.16 -10.18
N ILE A 147 -8.22 -7.03 -9.52
CA ILE A 147 -8.74 -5.73 -9.93
C ILE A 147 -8.08 -5.24 -11.23
N PRO A 148 -8.84 -4.68 -12.19
CA PRO A 148 -8.26 -4.11 -13.40
C PRO A 148 -7.32 -2.93 -13.10
N LEU A 149 -6.14 -2.94 -13.72
CA LEU A 149 -5.08 -1.95 -13.46
C LEU A 149 -5.52 -0.50 -13.69
N TRP A 150 -6.36 -0.25 -14.69
CA TRP A 150 -6.86 1.10 -14.97
C TRP A 150 -7.78 1.64 -13.87
N GLN A 151 -8.53 0.78 -13.16
CA GLN A 151 -9.38 1.20 -12.05
C GLN A 151 -8.52 1.67 -10.88
N ILE A 152 -7.39 1.01 -10.65
CA ILE A 152 -6.41 1.40 -9.64
C ILE A 152 -5.82 2.79 -9.99
N VAL A 153 -5.52 3.08 -11.25
CA VAL A 153 -5.05 4.41 -11.68
C VAL A 153 -6.06 5.49 -11.30
N ILE A 154 -7.33 5.30 -11.67
CA ILE A 154 -8.37 6.31 -11.43
C ILE A 154 -8.59 6.48 -9.92
N ALA A 155 -8.62 5.38 -9.17
CA ALA A 155 -8.79 5.42 -7.73
C ALA A 155 -7.62 6.07 -6.99
N THR A 156 -6.39 5.76 -7.41
CA THR A 156 -5.17 6.37 -6.86
C THR A 156 -5.15 7.87 -7.17
N SER A 157 -5.55 8.24 -8.38
CA SER A 157 -5.72 9.64 -8.78
C SER A 157 -6.74 10.36 -7.88
N PHE A 158 -7.91 9.75 -7.66
CA PHE A 158 -8.93 10.32 -6.77
C PHE A 158 -8.42 10.44 -5.33
N GLY A 159 -7.83 9.38 -4.79
CA GLY A 159 -7.30 9.34 -3.43
C GLY A 159 -6.24 10.41 -3.17
N ILE A 160 -5.30 10.60 -4.11
CA ILE A 160 -4.22 11.57 -3.97
C ILE A 160 -4.71 12.99 -4.25
N VAL A 161 -5.41 13.23 -5.37
CA VAL A 161 -5.85 14.57 -5.74
C VAL A 161 -6.87 15.10 -4.74
N ILE A 162 -7.94 14.35 -4.48
CA ILE A 162 -9.03 14.76 -3.59
C ILE A 162 -8.66 14.57 -2.12
N GLY A 163 -8.06 13.44 -1.77
CA GLY A 163 -7.81 13.09 -0.37
C GLY A 163 -6.57 13.74 0.24
N LYS A 164 -5.63 14.21 -0.58
CA LYS A 164 -4.36 14.75 -0.10
C LYS A 164 -4.03 16.12 -0.69
N GLU A 165 -3.92 16.22 -2.02
CA GLU A 165 -3.37 17.41 -2.65
C GLU A 165 -4.29 18.62 -2.55
N ILE A 166 -5.61 18.47 -2.70
CA ILE A 166 -6.54 19.60 -2.55
C ILE A 166 -6.44 20.26 -1.17
N PHE A 167 -6.14 19.49 -0.12
CA PHE A 167 -6.00 20.00 1.25
C PHE A 167 -4.63 20.59 1.57
N GLY A 168 -3.69 20.58 0.62
CA GLY A 168 -2.37 21.19 0.79
C GLY A 168 -1.21 20.19 0.82
N GLY A 169 -1.48 18.87 0.77
CA GLY A 169 -0.44 17.83 0.80
C GLY A 169 -0.25 17.18 2.17
N VAL A 170 0.89 16.51 2.38
CA VAL A 170 1.14 15.68 3.57
C VAL A 170 1.04 16.51 4.87
N GLY A 171 0.28 15.99 5.84
CA GLY A 171 0.07 16.62 7.15
C GLY A 171 -1.20 17.47 7.26
N MET A 172 -1.83 17.81 6.13
CA MET A 172 -3.10 18.56 6.08
C MET A 172 -4.30 17.68 5.68
N ASN A 173 -4.08 16.38 5.48
CA ASN A 173 -5.10 15.44 5.03
C ASN A 173 -6.13 15.19 6.13
N ILE A 174 -7.39 15.57 5.89
CA ILE A 174 -8.51 15.27 6.80
C ILE A 174 -8.80 13.77 6.83
N PHE A 175 -8.69 13.12 5.67
CA PHE A 175 -8.96 11.69 5.48
C PHE A 175 -7.68 10.92 5.13
N ASN A 176 -7.68 9.61 5.35
CA ASN A 176 -6.61 8.75 4.85
C ASN A 176 -6.73 8.61 3.31
N PRO A 177 -5.75 9.08 2.52
CA PRO A 177 -5.84 9.06 1.06
C PRO A 177 -5.91 7.65 0.46
N ALA A 178 -5.25 6.66 1.08
CA ALA A 178 -5.28 5.28 0.62
C ALA A 178 -6.66 4.65 0.84
N LEU A 179 -7.29 4.93 1.99
CA LEU A 179 -8.66 4.48 2.24
C LEU A 179 -9.67 5.21 1.35
N LEU A 180 -9.43 6.50 1.03
CA LEU A 180 -10.26 7.24 0.09
C LEU A 180 -10.22 6.61 -1.31
N ALA A 181 -9.06 6.17 -1.78
CA ALA A 181 -8.93 5.42 -3.03
C ALA A 181 -9.74 4.12 -2.99
N ARG A 182 -9.70 3.37 -1.87
CA ARG A 182 -10.51 2.16 -1.67
C ARG A 182 -12.01 2.45 -1.71
N VAL A 183 -12.45 3.47 -0.98
CA VAL A 183 -13.86 3.91 -0.92
C VAL A 183 -14.36 4.35 -2.29
N PHE A 184 -13.53 5.04 -3.07
CA PHE A 184 -13.88 5.44 -4.43
C PHE A 184 -14.20 4.23 -5.31
N ILE A 185 -13.34 3.20 -5.34
CA ILE A 185 -13.63 1.97 -6.11
C ILE A 185 -14.85 1.24 -5.55
N PHE A 186 -15.01 1.20 -4.22
CA PHE A 186 -16.15 0.57 -3.56
C PHE A 186 -17.49 1.09 -4.09
N PHE A 187 -17.63 2.40 -4.26
CA PHE A 187 -18.88 2.99 -4.77
C PHE A 187 -18.97 3.04 -6.30
N THR A 188 -17.85 3.18 -7.01
CA THR A 188 -17.87 3.32 -8.48
C THR A 188 -17.87 1.98 -9.22
N TYR A 189 -17.18 0.97 -8.69
CA TYR A 189 -17.01 -0.36 -9.29
C TYR A 189 -17.23 -1.49 -8.27
N PRO A 190 -18.43 -1.60 -7.68
CA PRO A 190 -18.70 -2.52 -6.57
C PRO A 190 -18.43 -3.99 -6.95
N THR A 191 -18.73 -4.40 -8.18
CA THR A 191 -18.53 -5.78 -8.65
C THR A 191 -17.06 -6.21 -8.74
N LYS A 192 -16.12 -5.27 -8.64
CA LYS A 192 -14.67 -5.52 -8.76
C LYS A 192 -13.94 -5.46 -7.41
N ILE A 193 -14.61 -5.04 -6.35
CA ILE A 193 -14.07 -4.92 -4.99
C ILE A 193 -14.94 -5.56 -3.92
N SER A 194 -16.13 -6.03 -4.29
CA SER A 194 -17.07 -6.71 -3.41
C SER A 194 -17.71 -7.90 -4.10
N GLY A 195 -18.24 -8.82 -3.30
CA GLY A 195 -18.80 -10.09 -3.75
C GLY A 195 -17.79 -11.23 -3.73
N ASP A 196 -18.19 -12.38 -4.26
CA ASP A 196 -17.56 -13.68 -3.99
C ASP A 196 -16.50 -14.08 -5.02
N LYS A 197 -16.44 -13.37 -6.15
CA LYS A 197 -15.56 -13.70 -7.30
C LYS A 197 -14.24 -12.94 -7.31
N VAL A 198 -14.10 -11.89 -6.51
CA VAL A 198 -12.99 -10.92 -6.67
C VAL A 198 -11.75 -11.26 -5.85
N TRP A 199 -11.89 -12.15 -4.87
CA TRP A 199 -10.84 -12.45 -3.87
C TRP A 199 -9.90 -13.58 -4.27
N VAL A 200 -10.23 -14.33 -5.32
CA VAL A 200 -9.38 -15.39 -5.86
C VAL A 200 -9.10 -15.09 -7.32
N ALA A 201 -7.82 -15.01 -7.69
CA ALA A 201 -7.39 -14.89 -9.08
C ALA A 201 -7.52 -16.25 -9.79
N GLY A 202 -8.70 -16.87 -9.78
CA GLY A 202 -8.96 -18.23 -10.28
C GLY A 202 -9.45 -18.28 -11.73
N PRO A 203 -9.71 -19.49 -12.27
CA PRO A 203 -10.37 -19.67 -13.56
C PRO A 203 -11.72 -18.92 -13.63
N ASP A 204 -12.14 -18.54 -14.84
CA ASP A 204 -13.38 -17.79 -15.03
C ASP A 204 -14.59 -18.54 -14.42
N GLY A 205 -15.41 -17.81 -13.66
CA GLY A 205 -16.54 -18.37 -12.92
C GLY A 205 -16.23 -18.92 -11.52
N TYR A 206 -14.96 -19.00 -11.08
CA TYR A 206 -14.63 -19.38 -9.71
C TYR A 206 -15.15 -18.32 -8.73
N SER A 207 -16.04 -18.71 -7.83
CA SER A 207 -16.74 -17.85 -6.88
C SER A 207 -16.76 -18.52 -5.54
N GLY A 208 -16.44 -17.82 -4.45
CA GLY A 208 -16.67 -18.36 -3.12
C GLY A 208 -16.88 -17.28 -2.09
N ALA A 209 -17.88 -17.50 -1.24
CA ALA A 209 -18.30 -16.55 -0.24
C ALA A 209 -17.20 -16.33 0.78
N THR A 210 -16.92 -15.07 1.09
CA THR A 210 -15.94 -14.70 2.12
C THR A 210 -16.37 -15.16 3.51
N ALA A 211 -15.42 -15.32 4.44
CA ALA A 211 -15.69 -15.70 5.83
C ALA A 211 -16.68 -14.77 6.54
N LEU A 212 -16.80 -13.52 6.09
CA LEU A 212 -17.73 -12.53 6.62
C LEU A 212 -19.11 -12.57 5.94
N SER A 213 -19.18 -12.85 4.64
CA SER A 213 -20.45 -12.91 3.92
C SER A 213 -21.29 -14.14 4.25
N ILE A 214 -20.66 -15.26 4.61
CA ILE A 214 -21.37 -16.51 4.98
C ILE A 214 -22.31 -16.27 6.18
N PRO A 215 -21.82 -15.87 7.37
CA PRO A 215 -22.70 -15.64 8.52
C PRO A 215 -23.58 -14.39 8.36
N ALA A 216 -23.22 -13.45 7.48
CA ALA A 216 -24.07 -12.28 7.20
C ALA A 216 -25.28 -12.62 6.31
N SER A 217 -25.26 -13.75 5.60
CA SER A 217 -26.34 -14.16 4.70
C SER A 217 -27.57 -14.74 5.43
N GLU A 218 -27.39 -15.27 6.65
CA GLU A 218 -28.48 -15.84 7.45
C GLU A 218 -28.55 -15.21 8.83
N LEU A 219 -29.72 -14.67 9.17
CA LEU A 219 -29.99 -14.07 10.48
C LEU A 219 -30.34 -15.15 11.51
N GLY A 220 -29.65 -15.14 12.65
CA GLY A 220 -30.01 -15.95 13.83
C GLY A 220 -29.36 -17.35 13.92
N GLN A 221 -28.46 -17.69 13.00
CA GLN A 221 -27.67 -18.92 13.07
C GLN A 221 -26.31 -18.70 13.76
N ASN A 222 -25.75 -19.77 14.32
CA ASN A 222 -24.41 -19.75 14.89
C ASN A 222 -23.36 -19.67 13.77
N ALA A 223 -22.65 -18.54 13.68
CA ALA A 223 -21.63 -18.29 12.65
C ALA A 223 -20.59 -19.42 12.50
N LEU A 224 -20.18 -20.02 13.62
CA LEU A 224 -19.20 -21.13 13.62
C LEU A 224 -19.73 -22.39 12.92
N SER A 225 -21.03 -22.69 13.08
CA SER A 225 -21.65 -23.85 12.42
C SER A 225 -21.76 -23.65 10.91
N MET A 226 -22.04 -22.41 10.47
CA MET A 226 -22.10 -22.06 9.05
C MET A 226 -20.72 -22.12 8.39
N LEU A 227 -19.68 -21.60 9.06
CA LEU A 227 -18.31 -21.63 8.53
C LEU A 227 -17.78 -23.06 8.37
N ASN A 228 -18.09 -23.97 9.31
CA ASN A 228 -17.69 -25.37 9.23
C ASN A 228 -18.43 -26.16 8.13
N SER A 229 -19.58 -25.64 7.66
CA SER A 229 -20.37 -26.28 6.59
C SER A 229 -19.86 -25.96 5.18
N VAL A 230 -18.96 -24.97 5.04
CA VAL A 230 -18.41 -24.56 3.75
C VAL A 230 -17.27 -25.50 3.35
N THR A 231 -17.40 -26.14 2.19
CA THR A 231 -16.42 -27.10 1.67
C THR A 231 -15.40 -26.48 0.70
N GLN A 232 -15.68 -25.28 0.20
CA GLN A 232 -14.86 -24.63 -0.83
C GLN A 232 -13.58 -24.00 -0.27
N PHE A 233 -13.63 -23.45 0.94
CA PHE A 233 -12.48 -22.89 1.65
C PHE A 233 -12.52 -23.37 3.08
N ASP A 234 -11.35 -23.70 3.63
CA ASP A 234 -11.24 -24.00 5.06
C ASP A 234 -11.30 -22.70 5.88
N TYR A 235 -12.43 -22.45 6.54
CA TYR A 235 -12.59 -21.34 7.46
C TYR A 235 -12.36 -21.73 8.93
N SER A 236 -11.55 -22.76 9.18
CA SER A 236 -11.10 -23.09 10.53
C SER A 236 -10.47 -21.88 11.21
N TRP A 237 -10.65 -21.77 12.53
CA TRP A 237 -10.12 -20.65 13.32
C TRP A 237 -8.60 -20.49 13.14
N TRP A 238 -7.89 -21.63 13.07
CA TRP A 238 -6.46 -21.63 12.79
C TRP A 238 -6.14 -21.12 11.39
N ASN A 239 -6.93 -21.48 10.39
CA ASN A 239 -6.69 -21.00 9.04
C ASN A 239 -6.97 -19.50 8.88
N LEU A 240 -8.01 -18.99 9.56
CA LEU A 240 -8.30 -17.56 9.64
C LEU A 240 -7.18 -16.78 10.36
N PHE A 241 -6.57 -17.36 11.40
CA PHE A 241 -5.46 -16.74 12.12
C PHE A 241 -4.16 -16.71 11.29
N TRP A 242 -3.82 -17.83 10.64
CA TRP A 242 -2.63 -17.95 9.79
C TRP A 242 -2.79 -17.29 8.42
N GLY A 243 -4.02 -17.10 7.96
CA GLY A 243 -4.34 -16.31 6.79
C GLY A 243 -4.34 -17.05 5.45
N TRP A 244 -4.51 -18.37 5.42
CA TRP A 244 -4.70 -19.09 4.14
C TRP A 244 -6.14 -19.04 3.66
N VAL A 245 -6.68 -17.83 3.65
CA VAL A 245 -8.05 -17.53 3.21
C VAL A 245 -8.01 -16.51 2.07
N PRO A 246 -8.99 -16.53 1.16
CA PRO A 246 -9.11 -15.50 0.14
C PRO A 246 -9.46 -14.14 0.76
N GLY A 247 -8.86 -13.06 0.28
CA GLY A 247 -9.09 -11.71 0.79
C GLY A 247 -8.21 -10.64 0.13
N SER A 248 -8.22 -9.43 0.68
CA SER A 248 -7.34 -8.33 0.25
C SER A 248 -5.87 -8.71 0.43
N ILE A 249 -4.99 -8.20 -0.43
CA ILE A 249 -3.57 -8.60 -0.51
C ILE A 249 -2.86 -8.54 0.87
N GLY A 250 -3.14 -7.52 1.68
CA GLY A 250 -2.49 -7.29 2.98
C GLY A 250 -3.30 -7.63 4.22
N GLU A 251 -4.50 -8.19 4.08
CA GLU A 251 -5.44 -8.39 5.21
C GLU A 251 -5.38 -9.81 5.80
N THR A 252 -4.94 -10.78 5.01
CA THR A 252 -5.21 -12.19 5.31
C THR A 252 -4.44 -12.73 6.51
N ASN A 253 -3.16 -12.37 6.67
CA ASN A 253 -2.34 -12.89 7.78
C ASN A 253 -2.40 -11.99 9.02
N LYS A 254 -3.22 -12.39 10.00
CA LYS A 254 -3.39 -11.61 11.23
C LYS A 254 -2.10 -11.52 12.06
N LEU A 255 -1.33 -12.60 12.11
CA LEU A 255 -0.09 -12.66 12.87
C LEU A 255 0.92 -11.63 12.37
N LEU A 256 1.14 -11.55 11.05
CA LEU A 256 2.09 -10.58 10.47
C LEU A 256 1.64 -9.14 10.69
N ILE A 257 0.33 -8.87 10.60
CA ILE A 257 -0.22 -7.54 10.89
C ILE A 257 0.03 -7.15 12.35
N ILE A 258 -0.14 -8.08 13.29
CA ILE A 258 0.14 -7.85 14.71
C ILE A 258 1.63 -7.59 14.93
N PHE A 259 2.53 -8.38 14.32
CA PHE A 259 3.96 -8.14 14.41
C PHE A 259 4.38 -6.79 13.84
N ALA A 260 3.83 -6.39 12.69
CA ALA A 260 4.05 -5.07 12.10
C ALA A 260 3.55 -3.95 13.02
N ALA A 261 2.37 -4.10 13.64
CA ALA A 261 1.84 -3.14 14.59
C ALA A 261 2.72 -3.02 15.84
N ILE A 262 3.15 -4.15 16.43
CA ILE A 262 4.05 -4.17 17.60
C ILE A 262 5.38 -3.48 17.26
N PHE A 263 5.94 -3.76 16.08
CA PHE A 263 7.18 -3.12 15.61
C PHE A 263 7.03 -1.58 15.53
N LEU A 264 5.93 -1.09 14.96
CA LEU A 264 5.69 0.36 14.85
C LEU A 264 5.37 1.03 16.19
N ILE A 265 4.74 0.32 17.13
CA ILE A 265 4.53 0.78 18.51
C ILE A 265 5.88 0.85 19.25
N TYR A 266 6.72 -0.16 19.09
CA TYR A 266 8.04 -0.21 19.74
C TYR A 266 8.93 0.95 19.32
N ILE A 267 8.91 1.32 18.03
CA ILE A 267 9.64 2.48 17.50
C ILE A 267 8.94 3.81 17.82
N LYS A 268 7.78 3.79 18.49
CA LYS A 268 6.98 4.97 18.87
C LYS A 268 6.48 5.80 17.69
N ILE A 269 6.28 5.17 16.53
CA ILE A 269 5.68 5.83 15.35
C ILE A 269 4.15 5.86 15.50
N ILE A 270 3.56 4.78 16.02
CA ILE A 270 2.11 4.65 16.20
C ILE A 270 1.75 4.68 17.69
N ASN A 271 0.67 5.37 18.02
CA ASN A 271 0.14 5.44 19.39
C ASN A 271 -0.73 4.20 19.68
N TRP A 272 -0.31 3.39 20.66
CA TRP A 272 -1.04 2.20 21.11
C TRP A 272 -2.47 2.53 21.58
N ARG A 273 -2.72 3.74 22.09
CA ARG A 273 -4.05 4.17 22.55
C ARG A 273 -5.09 4.14 21.43
N VAL A 274 -4.67 4.42 20.19
CA VAL A 274 -5.58 4.40 19.03
C VAL A 274 -6.00 2.97 18.68
N ILE A 275 -5.13 1.99 18.94
CA ILE A 275 -5.38 0.58 18.63
C ILE A 275 -6.33 -0.05 19.65
N PHE A 276 -6.17 0.28 20.93
CA PHE A 276 -7.00 -0.26 22.02
C PHE A 276 -8.24 0.58 22.32
N GLY A 277 -8.26 1.85 21.93
CA GLY A 277 -9.29 2.82 22.29
C GLY A 277 -10.41 2.98 21.26
N ALA A 278 -10.61 2.00 20.37
CA ALA A 278 -11.71 1.96 19.42
C ALA A 278 -12.84 1.07 19.93
#